data_AF-A0A382SNB5-F1
#
_entry.id   AF-A0A382SNB5-F1
#
_cell.length_a   1.000
_cell.length_b   1.000
_cell.length_c   1.000
_cell.angle_alpha   90.00
_cell.angle_beta   90.00
_cell.angle_gamma   90.00
#
_symmetry.space_group_name_H-M   'P 1'
#
loop_
_entity.id
_entity.type
_entity.pdbx_description
1 polymer ?
#
loop_
_entity_poly.entity_id
_entity_poly.type
_entity_poly.pdbx_seq_one_letter_code
_entity_poly.pdbx_strand_id
1 'polypeptide(L)'
;HLSVSGSQAYIIGGHDKGATYGAYELLKELGFQLWTPGTLTVPEGEVMLPEELSRTEIPVIEYRDTHYTPGHDPAFAEWHRLDRFIYDWGMWVHTFGRLVPPDEHFHDHPEWFAEVNGKRIPSGQLCLTNEGLYQALLHELRIRIEAEPDKHYWSVSQNDTFGYCTCSNCAAIDAREDAHSGALIAFVNRLAAEFPDKTISTLAYQYSRKAPKHLRPADNVLIVLAPIELNRSRPVVDDPSAAAFRTELEDWARMTDRLLIWDYVIQFANLVSPFPNLRVLQPNLRYFVDQHAIAHGLHNAPAMSINFYI
;
A
#
# COMPACT_ATOMS: atom_id res chain seq x y z
N HIS A 1 2.26 -25.78 5.69
CA HIS A 1 2.83 -26.57 6.81
C HIS A 1 4.10 -27.23 6.34
N LEU A 2 5.19 -27.04 7.06
CA LEU A 2 6.49 -27.67 6.84
C LEU A 2 6.80 -28.54 8.06
N SER A 3 7.12 -29.82 7.84
CA SER A 3 7.58 -30.69 8.91
C SER A 3 8.65 -31.65 8.45
N VAL A 4 9.45 -32.14 9.40
CA VAL A 4 10.45 -33.18 9.19
C VAL A 4 10.19 -34.32 10.14
N SER A 5 10.25 -35.55 9.62
CA SER A 5 10.15 -36.78 10.40
C SER A 5 11.19 -37.78 9.91
N GLY A 6 12.21 -38.03 10.74
CA GLY A 6 13.35 -38.87 10.36
C GLY A 6 14.10 -38.29 9.15
N SER A 7 14.19 -39.06 8.07
CA SER A 7 14.88 -38.66 6.84
C SER A 7 13.97 -38.02 5.78
N GLN A 8 12.75 -37.65 6.14
CA GLN A 8 11.76 -37.11 5.21
C GLN A 8 11.29 -35.72 5.64
N ALA A 9 11.23 -34.80 4.68
CA ALA A 9 10.60 -33.50 4.83
C ALA A 9 9.25 -33.48 4.09
N TYR A 10 8.24 -32.91 4.73
CA TYR A 10 6.88 -32.78 4.22
C TYR A 10 6.56 -31.29 4.07
N ILE A 11 6.22 -30.87 2.84
CA ILE A 11 5.79 -29.52 2.53
C ILE A 11 4.36 -29.58 2.01
N ILE A 12 3.42 -29.08 2.81
CA ILE A 12 2.01 -29.02 2.47
C ILE A 12 1.64 -27.55 2.28
N GLY A 13 1.55 -27.14 1.02
CA GLY A 13 1.09 -25.81 0.63
C GLY A 13 -0.43 -25.69 0.70
N GLY A 14 -0.91 -24.49 1.03
CA GLY A 14 -2.30 -24.11 0.80
C GLY A 14 -2.51 -23.69 -0.65
N HIS A 15 -3.18 -22.55 -0.87
CA HIS A 15 -3.33 -21.95 -2.19
C HIS A 15 -2.03 -21.27 -2.67
N ASP A 16 -1.97 -21.00 -3.98
CA ASP A 16 -0.94 -20.19 -4.65
C ASP A 16 0.50 -20.62 -4.30
N LYS A 17 1.33 -19.73 -3.72
CA LYS A 17 2.76 -19.95 -3.46
C LYS A 17 3.08 -20.72 -2.18
N GLY A 18 2.09 -21.27 -1.48
CA GLY A 18 2.28 -21.90 -0.17
C GLY A 18 3.32 -23.04 -0.16
N ALA A 19 3.34 -23.89 -1.19
CA ALA A 19 4.34 -24.96 -1.30
C ALA A 19 5.74 -24.40 -1.61
N THR A 20 5.82 -23.42 -2.51
CA THR A 20 7.07 -22.73 -2.87
C THR A 20 7.70 -22.06 -1.66
N TYR A 21 6.92 -21.33 -0.86
CA TYR A 21 7.42 -20.69 0.36
C TYR A 21 7.83 -21.70 1.43
N GLY A 22 7.13 -22.85 1.53
CA GLY A 22 7.55 -23.95 2.40
C GLY A 22 8.91 -24.55 1.98
N ALA A 23 9.18 -24.65 0.68
CA ALA A 23 10.47 -25.10 0.18
C ALA A 23 11.59 -24.09 0.48
N TYR A 24 11.35 -22.79 0.29
CA TYR A 24 12.32 -21.76 0.68
C TYR A 24 12.56 -21.73 2.19
N GLU A 25 11.54 -21.94 3.01
CA GLU A 25 11.72 -22.03 4.46
C GLU A 25 12.60 -23.21 4.84
N LEU A 26 12.38 -24.39 4.24
CA LEU A 26 13.25 -25.54 4.45
C LEU A 26 14.70 -25.23 4.05
N LEU A 27 14.92 -24.59 2.90
CA LEU A 27 16.28 -24.20 2.49
C LEU A 27 16.94 -23.24 3.50
N LYS A 28 16.18 -22.30 4.07
CA LYS A 28 16.68 -21.41 5.14
C LYS A 28 17.05 -22.18 6.40
N GLU A 29 16.22 -23.12 6.85
CA GLU A 29 16.50 -24.00 8.00
C GLU A 29 17.76 -24.86 7.76
N LEU A 30 18.02 -25.22 6.49
CA LEU A 30 19.22 -25.95 6.08
C LEU A 30 20.47 -25.05 5.92
N GLY A 31 20.36 -23.75 6.18
CA GLY A 31 21.50 -22.81 6.17
C GLY A 31 21.77 -22.11 4.84
N PHE A 32 20.89 -22.25 3.84
CA PHE A 32 20.98 -21.45 2.62
C PHE A 32 20.50 -20.03 2.88
N GLN A 33 21.18 -19.03 2.30
CA GLN A 33 20.82 -17.61 2.50
C GLN A 33 20.97 -16.82 1.20
N LEU A 34 19.88 -16.23 0.71
CA LEU A 34 19.90 -15.29 -0.41
C LEU A 34 19.88 -13.84 0.10
N TRP A 35 21.05 -13.19 0.08
CA TRP A 35 21.23 -11.84 0.64
C TRP A 35 20.78 -10.71 -0.30
N THR A 36 21.04 -10.89 -1.58
CA THR A 36 20.74 -9.97 -2.69
C THR A 36 20.71 -10.79 -3.98
N PRO A 37 20.10 -10.31 -5.08
CA PRO A 37 20.16 -11.01 -6.37
C PRO A 37 21.61 -11.39 -6.72
N GLY A 38 21.82 -12.66 -7.04
CA GLY A 38 23.14 -13.23 -7.37
C GLY A 38 24.03 -13.62 -6.19
N THR A 39 23.62 -13.39 -4.93
CA THR A 39 24.43 -13.70 -3.73
C THR A 39 23.74 -14.73 -2.84
N LEU A 40 23.74 -15.99 -3.31
CA LEU A 40 23.31 -17.15 -2.54
C LEU A 40 24.50 -17.73 -1.77
N THR A 41 24.42 -17.74 -0.44
CA THR A 41 25.29 -18.51 0.43
C THR A 41 24.74 -19.92 0.57
N VAL A 42 25.60 -20.91 0.34
CA VAL A 42 25.29 -22.34 0.47
C VAL A 42 26.08 -22.88 1.67
N PRO A 43 25.47 -23.70 2.55
CA PRO A 43 26.17 -24.32 3.67
C PRO A 43 27.33 -25.20 3.19
N GLU A 44 28.44 -25.19 3.92
CA GLU A 44 29.56 -26.09 3.65
C GLU A 44 29.30 -27.51 4.18
N GLY A 45 29.75 -28.52 3.43
CA GLY A 45 29.64 -29.92 3.84
C GLY A 45 28.33 -30.61 3.45
N GLU A 46 27.99 -31.68 4.16
CA GLU A 46 26.75 -32.44 3.93
C GLU A 46 25.58 -31.76 4.64
N VAL A 47 24.50 -31.53 3.89
CA VAL A 47 23.28 -30.88 4.40
C VAL A 47 22.35 -31.94 4.96
N MET A 48 22.12 -31.87 6.27
CA MET A 48 21.25 -32.79 6.99
C MET A 48 19.91 -32.14 7.33
N LEU A 49 18.83 -32.89 7.19
CA LEU A 49 17.53 -32.44 7.68
C LEU A 49 17.57 -32.26 9.21
N PRO A 50 16.88 -31.25 9.77
CA PRO A 50 16.77 -31.08 11.22
C PRO A 50 16.04 -32.28 11.83
N GLU A 51 16.46 -32.72 13.03
CA GLU A 51 15.86 -33.90 13.70
C GLU A 51 14.35 -33.72 13.96
N GLU A 52 13.94 -32.52 14.35
CA GLU A 52 12.55 -32.14 14.53
C GLU A 52 12.30 -30.77 13.92
N LEU A 53 11.32 -30.70 13.01
CA LEU A 53 10.80 -29.44 12.48
C LEU A 53 9.29 -29.62 12.29
N SER A 54 8.50 -28.67 12.77
CA SER A 54 7.06 -28.61 12.53
C SER A 54 6.58 -27.18 12.64
N ARG A 55 6.22 -26.57 11.51
CA ARG A 55 5.88 -25.16 11.40
C ARG A 55 4.70 -24.98 10.45
N THR A 56 3.70 -24.24 10.91
CA THR A 56 2.59 -23.79 10.07
C THR A 56 2.63 -22.28 10.01
N GLU A 57 2.54 -21.74 8.80
CA GLU A 57 2.53 -20.30 8.57
C GLU A 57 1.36 -19.95 7.67
N ILE A 58 0.65 -18.91 8.07
CA ILE A 58 -0.44 -18.29 7.33
C ILE A 58 -0.11 -16.79 7.32
N PRO A 59 0.12 -16.17 6.15
CA PRO A 59 0.48 -14.76 6.10
C PRO A 59 -0.70 -13.90 6.57
N VAL A 60 -0.44 -12.98 7.49
CA VAL A 60 -1.45 -12.01 7.98
C VAL A 60 -1.52 -10.78 7.08
N ILE A 61 -0.37 -10.38 6.50
CA ILE A 61 -0.30 -9.34 5.47
C ILE A 61 -0.37 -10.03 4.12
N GLU A 62 -1.39 -9.73 3.34
CA GLU A 62 -1.65 -10.30 2.01
C GLU A 62 -0.65 -9.77 0.98
N TYR A 63 -0.34 -8.47 1.03
CA TYR A 63 0.53 -7.80 0.05
C TYR A 63 1.73 -7.13 0.72
N ARG A 64 2.96 -7.51 0.33
CA ARG A 64 4.24 -7.10 0.94
C ARG A 64 5.21 -6.62 -0.13
N ASP A 65 5.52 -5.34 -0.16
CA ASP A 65 6.46 -4.78 -1.15
C ASP A 65 7.46 -3.82 -0.48
N THR A 66 8.68 -3.72 -1.01
CA THR A 66 9.75 -2.90 -0.43
C THR A 66 10.14 -1.66 -1.24
N HIS A 67 9.50 -1.45 -2.41
CA HIS A 67 9.81 -0.42 -3.41
C HIS A 67 11.32 -0.21 -3.53
N TYR A 68 12.06 -1.32 -3.61
CA TYR A 68 13.51 -1.38 -3.62
C TYR A 68 13.96 -2.28 -4.75
N THR A 69 14.94 -1.83 -5.55
CA THR A 69 15.29 -2.44 -6.85
C THR A 69 15.53 -3.96 -6.81
N PRO A 70 16.22 -4.53 -5.80
CA PRO A 70 16.34 -5.98 -5.64
C PRO A 70 15.01 -6.75 -5.57
N GLY A 71 13.93 -6.14 -5.08
CA GLY A 71 12.60 -6.73 -5.07
C GLY A 71 12.01 -6.98 -6.46
N HIS A 72 12.61 -6.42 -7.52
CA HIS A 72 12.19 -6.71 -8.89
C HIS A 72 12.73 -8.06 -9.41
N ASP A 73 13.80 -8.59 -8.80
CA ASP A 73 14.33 -9.90 -9.15
C ASP A 73 13.37 -11.01 -8.66
N PRO A 74 12.87 -11.90 -9.54
CA PRO A 74 11.89 -12.90 -9.16
C PRO A 74 12.37 -13.86 -8.06
N ALA A 75 13.62 -14.32 -8.12
CA ALA A 75 14.14 -15.28 -7.15
C ALA A 75 14.32 -14.63 -5.78
N PHE A 76 14.78 -13.38 -5.74
CA PHE A 76 14.86 -12.60 -4.52
C PHE A 76 13.48 -12.31 -3.92
N ALA A 77 12.54 -11.86 -4.74
CA ALA A 77 11.18 -11.57 -4.29
C ALA A 77 10.53 -12.83 -3.69
N GLU A 78 10.59 -13.97 -4.37
CA GLU A 78 9.98 -15.21 -3.88
C GLU A 78 10.65 -15.75 -2.61
N TRP A 79 11.99 -15.71 -2.53
CA TRP A 79 12.74 -16.11 -1.34
C TRP A 79 12.36 -15.30 -0.09
N HIS A 80 12.14 -14.00 -0.28
CA HIS A 80 11.75 -13.05 0.77
C HIS A 80 10.23 -12.84 0.87
N ARG A 81 9.45 -13.61 0.09
CA ARG A 81 7.97 -13.59 0.06
C ARG A 81 7.40 -12.20 -0.25
N LEU A 82 8.11 -11.44 -1.08
CA LEU A 82 7.71 -10.12 -1.55
C LEU A 82 6.79 -10.25 -2.76
N ASP A 83 5.75 -9.44 -2.75
CA ASP A 83 4.98 -9.09 -3.93
C ASP A 83 5.77 -8.09 -4.76
N ARG A 84 5.29 -7.82 -5.99
CA ARG A 84 6.05 -7.05 -6.95
C ARG A 84 5.16 -5.99 -7.54
N PHE A 85 5.21 -4.82 -6.92
CA PHE A 85 4.46 -3.63 -7.29
C PHE A 85 4.35 -3.39 -8.80
N ILE A 86 5.48 -3.51 -9.52
CA ILE A 86 5.54 -3.30 -10.97
C ILE A 86 4.64 -4.25 -11.80
N TYR A 87 4.30 -5.43 -11.28
CA TYR A 87 3.48 -6.42 -11.98
C TYR A 87 2.01 -6.36 -11.57
N ASP A 88 1.71 -6.00 -10.32
CA ASP A 88 0.36 -6.11 -9.77
C ASP A 88 -0.47 -4.82 -9.92
N TRP A 89 0.21 -3.68 -10.05
CA TRP A 89 -0.41 -2.35 -10.11
C TRP A 89 -0.38 -1.76 -11.53
N GLY A 90 -1.54 -1.26 -11.99
CA GLY A 90 -1.64 -0.47 -13.22
C GLY A 90 -1.36 1.01 -12.99
N MET A 91 -1.72 1.53 -11.81
CA MET A 91 -1.36 2.88 -11.40
C MET A 91 -1.12 2.96 -9.90
N TRP A 92 -0.06 3.65 -9.50
CA TRP A 92 0.28 3.95 -8.11
C TRP A 92 0.15 5.42 -7.82
N VAL A 93 -0.38 5.77 -6.66
CA VAL A 93 -0.53 7.08 -5.98
C VAL A 93 -0.33 8.38 -6.80
N HIS A 94 -1.05 9.45 -6.47
CA HIS A 94 -0.97 10.73 -7.19
C HIS A 94 -1.31 10.55 -8.67
N THR A 95 -2.51 10.02 -8.93
CA THR A 95 -2.95 9.64 -10.28
C THR A 95 -3.93 10.63 -10.89
N PHE A 96 -4.54 11.53 -10.12
CA PHE A 96 -5.48 12.52 -10.61
C PHE A 96 -4.95 13.32 -11.80
N GLY A 97 -3.77 13.93 -11.71
CA GLY A 97 -3.17 14.69 -12.81
C GLY A 97 -2.68 13.84 -13.99
N ARG A 98 -2.61 12.51 -13.86
CA ARG A 98 -2.33 11.59 -14.97
C ARG A 98 -3.59 11.09 -15.66
N LEU A 99 -4.68 10.96 -14.91
CA LEU A 99 -6.00 10.59 -15.43
C LEU A 99 -6.71 11.79 -16.07
N VAL A 100 -6.48 12.99 -15.53
CA VAL A 100 -7.06 14.25 -16.03
C VAL A 100 -5.98 15.32 -15.99
N PRO A 101 -5.10 15.37 -17.01
CA PRO A 101 -4.00 16.34 -17.07
C PRO A 101 -4.51 17.79 -17.13
N PRO A 102 -4.03 18.70 -16.26
CA PRO A 102 -4.47 20.09 -16.28
C PRO A 102 -4.12 20.82 -17.58
N ASP A 103 -2.97 20.51 -18.18
CA ASP A 103 -2.53 21.15 -19.43
C ASP A 103 -3.43 20.79 -20.63
N GLU A 104 -4.17 19.68 -20.55
CA GLU A 104 -5.09 19.22 -21.59
C GLU A 104 -6.53 19.69 -21.33
N HIS A 105 -6.95 19.78 -20.07
CA HIS A 105 -8.37 19.97 -19.73
C HIS A 105 -8.71 21.30 -19.03
N PHE A 106 -7.76 22.00 -18.40
CA PHE A 106 -8.10 23.15 -17.55
C PHE A 106 -8.65 24.34 -18.33
N HIS A 107 -8.19 24.57 -19.56
CA HIS A 107 -8.66 25.67 -20.39
C HIS A 107 -10.16 25.54 -20.72
N ASP A 108 -10.58 24.35 -21.15
CA ASP A 108 -11.95 24.09 -21.61
C ASP A 108 -12.89 23.67 -20.47
N HIS A 109 -12.33 23.07 -19.42
CA HIS A 109 -13.06 22.52 -18.27
C HIS A 109 -12.48 22.97 -16.92
N PRO A 110 -12.37 24.28 -16.63
CA PRO A 110 -11.83 24.76 -15.36
C PRO A 110 -12.66 24.26 -14.16
N GLU A 111 -13.95 23.98 -14.34
CA GLU A 111 -14.86 23.45 -13.31
C GLU A 111 -14.53 22.01 -12.85
N TRP A 112 -13.71 21.29 -13.60
CA TRP A 112 -13.19 19.97 -13.21
C TRP A 112 -12.13 20.10 -12.12
N PHE A 113 -11.50 21.25 -11.97
CA PHE A 113 -10.37 21.42 -11.05
C PHE A 113 -10.82 22.05 -9.73
N ALA A 114 -10.00 21.90 -8.70
CA ALA A 114 -10.29 22.40 -7.37
C ALA A 114 -10.58 23.90 -7.37
N GLU A 115 -11.62 24.28 -6.66
CA GLU A 115 -11.84 25.67 -6.26
C GLU A 115 -11.06 25.92 -4.97
N VAL A 116 -10.17 26.91 -4.98
CA VAL A 116 -9.40 27.35 -3.80
C VAL A 116 -9.51 28.86 -3.73
N ASN A 117 -9.94 29.39 -2.58
CA ASN A 117 -10.18 30.83 -2.40
C ASN A 117 -11.08 31.44 -3.49
N GLY A 118 -12.12 30.70 -3.90
CA GLY A 118 -13.09 31.12 -4.92
C GLY A 118 -12.57 31.11 -6.36
N LYS A 119 -11.40 30.51 -6.62
CA LYS A 119 -10.83 30.39 -7.97
C LYS A 119 -10.53 28.94 -8.31
N ARG A 120 -10.82 28.55 -9.56
CA ARG A 120 -10.37 27.26 -10.11
C ARG A 120 -8.88 27.32 -10.39
N ILE A 121 -8.13 26.32 -9.93
CA ILE A 121 -6.67 26.27 -10.11
C ILE A 121 -6.22 24.95 -10.75
N PRO A 122 -5.34 24.97 -11.77
CA PRO A 122 -4.86 23.74 -12.43
C PRO A 122 -3.88 22.96 -11.54
N SER A 123 -3.22 23.63 -10.59
CA SER A 123 -2.23 23.06 -9.68
C SER A 123 -2.82 22.47 -8.40
N GLY A 124 -4.15 22.43 -8.28
CA GLY A 124 -4.86 21.88 -7.14
C GLY A 124 -5.19 20.39 -7.31
N GLN A 125 -6.17 19.97 -6.52
CA GLN A 125 -6.85 18.69 -6.67
C GLN A 125 -7.94 18.79 -7.75
N LEU A 126 -8.67 17.71 -7.91
CA LEU A 126 -9.85 17.61 -8.75
C LEU A 126 -11.13 17.98 -7.98
N CYS A 127 -12.16 18.44 -8.70
CA CYS A 127 -13.49 18.69 -8.16
C CYS A 127 -14.32 17.40 -8.21
N LEU A 128 -14.26 16.60 -7.14
CA LEU A 128 -14.81 15.24 -7.09
C LEU A 128 -16.35 15.15 -7.08
N THR A 129 -17.04 16.29 -7.19
CA THR A 129 -18.50 16.37 -7.31
C THR A 129 -18.96 16.83 -8.70
N ASN A 130 -18.02 17.09 -9.61
CA ASN A 130 -18.34 17.46 -10.99
C ASN A 130 -18.61 16.20 -11.83
N GLU A 131 -19.79 16.14 -12.46
CA GLU A 131 -20.20 14.97 -13.25
C GLU A 131 -19.40 14.82 -14.55
N GLY A 132 -19.08 15.92 -15.24
CA GLY A 132 -18.28 15.88 -16.46
C GLY A 132 -16.88 15.30 -16.20
N LEU A 133 -16.27 15.73 -15.11
CA LEU A 133 -15.02 15.14 -14.63
C LEU A 133 -15.16 13.67 -14.28
N TYR A 134 -16.19 13.28 -13.53
CA TYR A 134 -16.40 11.86 -13.22
C TYR A 134 -16.43 11.00 -14.50
N GLN A 135 -17.17 11.43 -15.53
CA GLN A 135 -17.26 10.71 -16.79
C GLN A 135 -15.93 10.66 -17.54
N ALA A 136 -15.19 11.77 -17.59
CA ALA A 136 -13.88 11.82 -18.23
C ALA A 136 -12.87 10.88 -17.55
N LEU A 137 -12.80 10.93 -16.22
CA LEU A 137 -11.89 10.08 -15.45
C LEU A 137 -12.29 8.60 -15.53
N LEU A 138 -13.58 8.28 -15.45
CA LEU A 138 -14.07 6.90 -15.61
C LEU A 138 -13.68 6.34 -16.99
N HIS A 139 -13.84 7.15 -18.05
CA HIS A 139 -13.47 6.77 -19.40
C HIS A 139 -11.97 6.48 -19.53
N GLU A 140 -11.12 7.39 -19.04
CA GLU A 140 -9.67 7.22 -19.08
C GLU A 140 -9.20 6.02 -18.24
N LEU A 141 -9.77 5.84 -17.04
CA LEU A 141 -9.45 4.70 -16.19
C LEU A 141 -9.83 3.37 -16.86
N ARG A 142 -10.98 3.33 -17.54
CA ARG A 142 -11.42 2.15 -18.30
C ARG A 142 -10.44 1.80 -19.42
N ILE A 143 -10.00 2.80 -20.21
CA ILE A 143 -9.01 2.60 -21.28
C ILE A 143 -7.73 1.95 -20.72
N ARG A 144 -7.23 2.44 -19.58
CA ARG A 144 -6.01 1.92 -18.97
C ARG A 144 -6.20 0.49 -18.44
N ILE A 145 -7.32 0.23 -17.77
CA ILE A 145 -7.65 -1.12 -17.27
C ILE A 145 -7.75 -2.12 -18.42
N GLU A 146 -8.39 -1.75 -19.52
CA GLU A 146 -8.52 -2.60 -20.71
C GLU A 146 -7.18 -2.84 -21.41
N ALA A 147 -6.25 -1.87 -21.35
CA ALA A 147 -4.90 -2.01 -21.90
C ALA A 147 -4.00 -2.93 -21.07
N GLU A 148 -4.24 -3.06 -19.77
CA GLU A 148 -3.47 -3.92 -18.86
C GLU A 148 -4.39 -4.81 -17.98
N PRO A 149 -5.12 -5.76 -18.58
CA PRO A 149 -6.17 -6.51 -17.90
C PRO A 149 -5.65 -7.41 -16.76
N ASP A 150 -4.37 -7.77 -16.79
CA ASP A 150 -3.73 -8.60 -15.77
C ASP A 150 -3.43 -7.83 -14.47
N LYS A 151 -3.45 -6.48 -14.50
CA LYS A 151 -3.28 -5.65 -13.30
C LYS A 151 -4.52 -5.73 -12.43
N HIS A 152 -4.31 -5.89 -11.13
CA HIS A 152 -5.40 -5.98 -10.16
C HIS A 152 -5.65 -4.66 -9.43
N TYR A 153 -4.59 -3.89 -9.15
CA TYR A 153 -4.68 -2.66 -8.36
C TYR A 153 -4.57 -1.40 -9.22
N TRP A 154 -5.50 -0.47 -9.01
CA TRP A 154 -5.57 0.79 -9.77
C TRP A 154 -5.79 1.96 -8.83
N SER A 155 -4.77 2.80 -8.65
CA SER A 155 -4.89 3.97 -7.78
C SER A 155 -5.64 5.10 -8.48
N VAL A 156 -6.67 5.62 -7.81
CA VAL A 156 -7.40 6.85 -8.14
C VAL A 156 -7.28 7.78 -6.95
N SER A 157 -6.20 8.56 -6.93
CA SER A 157 -5.79 9.29 -5.72
C SER A 157 -5.29 10.70 -6.01
N GLN A 158 -5.46 11.53 -4.99
CA GLN A 158 -5.06 12.94 -4.92
C GLN A 158 -3.64 13.21 -5.40
N ASN A 159 -3.44 14.34 -6.08
CA ASN A 159 -2.13 14.88 -6.41
C ASN A 159 -1.34 15.23 -5.14
N ASP A 160 -0.02 15.34 -5.24
CA ASP A 160 0.83 15.74 -4.10
C ASP A 160 0.79 17.27 -3.89
N THR A 161 -0.35 17.76 -3.39
CA THR A 161 -0.63 19.19 -3.16
C THR A 161 -1.74 19.37 -2.11
N PHE A 162 -1.65 20.45 -1.33
CA PHE A 162 -2.65 20.81 -0.33
C PHE A 162 -3.92 21.46 -0.91
N GLY A 163 -3.95 21.76 -2.21
CA GLY A 163 -5.04 22.50 -2.86
C GLY A 163 -6.32 21.69 -3.09
N TYR A 164 -6.97 21.20 -2.04
CA TYR A 164 -8.26 20.48 -2.14
C TYR A 164 -9.41 21.40 -2.56
N CYS A 165 -10.46 20.83 -3.16
CA CYS A 165 -11.59 21.59 -3.67
C CYS A 165 -12.51 22.07 -2.54
N THR A 166 -12.72 23.39 -2.45
CA THR A 166 -13.62 24.03 -1.47
C THR A 166 -14.94 24.49 -2.07
N CYS A 167 -15.32 24.01 -3.26
CA CYS A 167 -16.62 24.36 -3.84
C CYS A 167 -17.77 23.86 -2.96
N SER A 168 -18.95 24.48 -3.08
CA SER A 168 -20.11 24.21 -2.21
C SER A 168 -20.49 22.73 -2.14
N ASN A 169 -20.41 22.00 -3.25
CA ASN A 169 -20.79 20.58 -3.31
C ASN A 169 -19.79 19.69 -2.56
N CYS A 170 -18.49 19.87 -2.78
CA CYS A 170 -17.45 19.13 -2.05
C CYS A 170 -17.51 19.48 -0.55
N ALA A 171 -17.61 20.77 -0.22
CA ALA A 171 -17.69 21.25 1.15
C ALA A 171 -18.92 20.70 1.90
N ALA A 172 -20.06 20.54 1.22
CA ALA A 172 -21.25 19.96 1.82
C ALA A 172 -21.09 18.49 2.20
N ILE A 173 -20.37 17.70 1.38
CA ILE A 173 -20.04 16.31 1.71
C ILE A 173 -19.06 16.28 2.88
N ASP A 174 -17.96 17.03 2.80
CA ASP A 174 -16.93 17.04 3.82
C ASP A 174 -17.46 17.50 5.18
N ALA A 175 -18.35 18.50 5.21
CA ALA A 175 -18.98 18.98 6.43
C ALA A 175 -19.90 17.92 7.08
N ARG A 176 -20.62 17.14 6.27
CA ARG A 176 -21.46 16.04 6.77
C ARG A 176 -20.62 14.90 7.35
N GLU A 177 -19.51 14.59 6.69
CA GLU A 177 -18.60 13.53 7.13
C GLU A 177 -17.59 13.99 8.17
N ASP A 178 -17.56 15.29 8.51
CA ASP A 178 -16.56 15.92 9.37
C ASP A 178 -15.10 15.59 8.94
N ALA A 179 -14.87 15.43 7.64
CA ALA A 179 -13.56 15.08 7.07
C ALA A 179 -13.48 15.39 5.57
N HIS A 180 -12.33 15.88 5.12
CA HIS A 180 -12.08 16.13 3.69
C HIS A 180 -11.93 14.87 2.84
N SER A 181 -11.79 13.71 3.48
CA SER A 181 -11.88 12.42 2.82
C SER A 181 -13.31 12.07 2.38
N GLY A 182 -14.33 12.78 2.87
CA GLY A 182 -15.73 12.52 2.55
C GLY A 182 -16.00 12.57 1.04
N ALA A 183 -15.66 13.69 0.39
CA ALA A 183 -15.81 13.82 -1.07
C ALA A 183 -14.95 12.80 -1.84
N LEU A 184 -13.76 12.46 -1.32
CA LEU A 184 -12.86 11.47 -1.91
C LEU A 184 -13.45 10.07 -1.92
N ILE A 185 -13.92 9.60 -0.76
CA ILE A 185 -14.51 8.26 -0.64
C ILE A 185 -15.81 8.16 -1.43
N ALA A 186 -16.63 9.22 -1.46
CA ALA A 186 -17.85 9.21 -2.26
C ALA A 186 -17.57 9.00 -3.75
N PHE A 187 -16.54 9.69 -4.26
CA PHE A 187 -16.11 9.58 -5.65
C PHE A 187 -15.50 8.21 -5.96
N VAL A 188 -14.57 7.74 -5.11
CA VAL A 188 -13.87 6.47 -5.31
C VAL A 188 -14.81 5.28 -5.21
N ASN A 189 -15.78 5.28 -4.28
CA ASN A 189 -16.80 4.23 -4.22
C ASN A 189 -17.61 4.13 -5.52
N ARG A 190 -17.95 5.27 -6.13
CA ARG A 190 -18.68 5.31 -7.39
C ARG A 190 -17.86 4.75 -8.56
N LEU A 191 -16.54 4.95 -8.56
CA LEU A 191 -15.65 4.34 -9.55
C LEU A 191 -15.48 2.84 -9.30
N ALA A 192 -15.30 2.44 -8.04
CA ALA A 192 -15.08 1.04 -7.68
C ALA A 192 -16.26 0.14 -8.06
N ALA A 193 -17.48 0.67 -8.05
CA ALA A 193 -18.68 -0.02 -8.54
C ALA A 193 -18.63 -0.38 -10.03
N GLU A 194 -17.87 0.36 -10.85
CA GLU A 194 -17.71 0.12 -12.29
C GLU A 194 -16.67 -0.97 -12.59
N PHE A 195 -15.84 -1.34 -11.61
CA PHE A 195 -14.74 -2.30 -11.74
C PHE A 195 -14.73 -3.32 -10.59
N PRO A 196 -15.78 -4.14 -10.42
CA PRO A 196 -15.93 -5.04 -9.27
C PRO A 196 -14.87 -6.15 -9.18
N ASP A 197 -14.17 -6.44 -10.28
CA ASP A 197 -13.07 -7.42 -10.37
C ASP A 197 -11.69 -6.80 -10.10
N LYS A 198 -11.62 -5.47 -9.93
CA LYS A 198 -10.41 -4.71 -9.63
C LYS A 198 -10.46 -4.12 -8.24
N THR A 199 -9.28 -3.91 -7.65
CA THR A 199 -9.15 -3.11 -6.43
C THR A 199 -8.82 -1.67 -6.82
N ILE A 200 -9.71 -0.74 -6.48
CA ILE A 200 -9.46 0.69 -6.65
C ILE A 200 -8.81 1.23 -5.37
N SER A 201 -7.61 1.78 -5.48
CA SER A 201 -6.90 2.35 -4.33
C SER A 201 -7.06 3.87 -4.25
N THR A 202 -7.07 4.42 -3.05
CA THR A 202 -6.96 5.87 -2.84
C THR A 202 -6.12 6.21 -1.62
N LEU A 203 -5.65 7.46 -1.52
CA LEU A 203 -4.81 7.93 -0.43
C LEU A 203 -5.66 8.51 0.71
N ALA A 204 -5.28 8.17 1.94
CA ALA A 204 -5.56 8.97 3.13
C ALA A 204 -4.27 9.71 3.50
N TYR A 205 -4.07 10.90 2.90
CA TYR A 205 -2.79 11.61 2.93
C TYR A 205 -3.00 13.13 3.04
N GLN A 206 -2.10 13.82 3.73
CA GLN A 206 -2.19 15.27 3.97
C GLN A 206 -3.60 15.71 4.45
N TYR A 207 -4.35 16.41 3.60
CA TYR A 207 -5.65 16.98 3.95
C TYR A 207 -6.76 15.92 4.12
N SER A 208 -6.62 14.72 3.52
CA SER A 208 -7.62 13.65 3.52
C SER A 208 -7.37 12.55 4.56
N ARG A 209 -6.46 12.78 5.52
CA ARG A 209 -6.06 11.76 6.50
C ARG A 209 -7.17 11.33 7.43
N LYS A 210 -7.97 12.28 7.91
CA LYS A 210 -9.09 12.00 8.81
C LYS A 210 -10.11 11.12 8.10
N ALA A 211 -10.47 9.99 8.69
CA ALA A 211 -11.53 9.13 8.14
C ALA A 211 -12.89 9.84 8.16
N PRO A 212 -13.76 9.62 7.16
CA PRO A 212 -15.11 10.17 7.18
C PRO A 212 -15.95 9.54 8.30
N LYS A 213 -16.91 10.29 8.85
CA LYS A 213 -17.69 9.87 10.01
C LYS A 213 -18.68 8.74 9.72
N HIS A 214 -19.27 8.71 8.54
CA HIS A 214 -20.35 7.77 8.21
C HIS A 214 -20.09 7.00 6.91
N LEU A 215 -19.42 7.63 5.95
CA LEU A 215 -19.20 7.05 4.63
C LEU A 215 -18.10 5.97 4.65
N ARG A 216 -18.47 4.71 4.45
CA ARG A 216 -17.52 3.59 4.38
C ARG A 216 -16.96 3.42 2.96
N PRO A 217 -15.65 3.09 2.81
CA PRO A 217 -15.12 2.59 1.54
C PRO A 217 -15.87 1.33 1.09
N ALA A 218 -16.03 1.14 -0.22
CA ALA A 218 -16.59 -0.09 -0.78
C ALA A 218 -15.64 -1.28 -0.60
N ASP A 219 -16.16 -2.51 -0.72
CA ASP A 219 -15.40 -3.75 -0.46
C ASP A 219 -14.19 -3.96 -1.38
N ASN A 220 -14.17 -3.34 -2.56
CA ASN A 220 -13.04 -3.35 -3.48
C ASN A 220 -12.24 -2.04 -3.47
N VAL A 221 -12.39 -1.21 -2.44
CA VAL A 221 -11.59 0.00 -2.22
C VAL A 221 -10.47 -0.25 -1.22
N LEU A 222 -9.23 0.02 -1.60
CA LEU A 222 -8.04 -0.07 -0.76
C LEU A 222 -7.59 1.32 -0.30
N ILE A 223 -7.61 1.57 1.00
CA ILE A 223 -7.16 2.84 1.58
C ILE A 223 -5.66 2.76 1.85
N VAL A 224 -4.90 3.66 1.23
CA VAL A 224 -3.45 3.77 1.41
C VAL A 224 -3.15 4.90 2.39
N LEU A 225 -2.70 4.56 3.60
CA LEU A 225 -2.20 5.53 4.57
C LEU A 225 -0.71 5.74 4.36
N ALA A 226 -0.30 7.01 4.23
CA ALA A 226 1.09 7.39 3.96
C ALA A 226 1.60 8.32 5.07
N PRO A 227 2.13 7.78 6.18
CA PRO A 227 2.39 8.57 7.38
C PRO A 227 3.76 9.24 7.36
N ILE A 228 4.05 10.05 6.34
CA ILE A 228 5.38 10.60 6.04
C ILE A 228 6.02 11.37 7.19
N GLU A 229 5.21 12.02 8.04
CA GLU A 229 5.62 12.89 9.15
C GLU A 229 6.04 12.16 10.43
N LEU A 230 5.84 10.84 10.50
CA LEU A 230 6.17 10.09 11.71
C LEU A 230 7.66 10.14 12.04
N ASN A 231 7.95 10.22 13.32
CA ASN A 231 9.29 9.98 13.84
C ASN A 231 9.69 8.51 13.60
N ARG A 232 10.79 8.30 12.89
CA ARG A 232 11.27 6.97 12.48
C ARG A 232 12.21 6.32 13.50
N SER A 233 12.62 7.06 14.52
CA SER A 233 13.54 6.55 15.55
C SER A 233 12.85 5.76 16.67
N ARG A 234 11.51 5.72 16.69
CA ARG A 234 10.71 5.06 17.73
C ARG A 234 9.55 4.29 17.11
N PRO A 235 9.11 3.17 17.74
CA PRO A 235 7.89 2.50 17.36
C PRO A 235 6.66 3.41 17.43
N VAL A 236 5.75 3.28 16.47
CA VAL A 236 4.51 4.06 16.37
C VAL A 236 3.64 3.92 17.61
N VAL A 237 3.60 2.72 18.18
CA VAL A 237 2.81 2.42 19.38
C VAL A 237 3.31 3.20 20.62
N ASP A 238 4.62 3.43 20.72
CA ASP A 238 5.26 4.04 21.89
C ASP A 238 5.53 5.54 21.72
N ASP A 239 5.50 6.06 20.49
CA ASP A 239 5.85 7.46 20.23
C ASP A 239 4.68 8.41 20.54
N PRO A 240 4.82 9.35 21.50
CA PRO A 240 3.78 10.35 21.77
C PRO A 240 3.45 11.23 20.56
N SER A 241 4.43 11.51 19.69
CA SER A 241 4.21 12.31 18.47
C SER A 241 3.35 11.60 17.43
N ALA A 242 3.24 10.26 17.50
CA ALA A 242 2.42 9.47 16.60
C ALA A 242 0.95 9.36 17.03
N ALA A 243 0.53 10.03 18.11
CA ALA A 243 -0.84 9.92 18.65
C ALA A 243 -1.94 10.27 17.64
N ALA A 244 -1.72 11.31 16.83
CA ALA A 244 -2.67 11.70 15.78
C ALA A 244 -2.79 10.59 14.72
N PHE A 245 -1.66 10.08 14.24
CA PHE A 245 -1.66 9.00 13.26
C PHE A 245 -2.29 7.71 13.79
N ARG A 246 -2.03 7.34 15.05
CA ARG A 246 -2.68 6.17 15.68
C ARG A 246 -4.19 6.31 15.67
N THR A 247 -4.69 7.49 16.07
CA THR A 247 -6.14 7.79 16.03
C THR A 247 -6.68 7.67 14.61
N GLU A 248 -6.01 8.25 13.62
CA GLU A 248 -6.44 8.18 12.22
C GLU A 248 -6.45 6.75 11.67
N LEU A 249 -5.40 5.95 11.97
CA LEU A 249 -5.32 4.55 11.57
C LEU A 249 -6.45 3.74 12.20
N GLU A 250 -6.66 3.88 13.51
CA GLU A 250 -7.74 3.23 14.25
C GLU A 250 -9.13 3.65 13.73
N ASP A 251 -9.31 4.91 13.35
CA ASP A 251 -10.53 5.42 12.73
C ASP A 251 -10.79 4.74 11.37
N TRP A 252 -9.77 4.63 10.52
CA TRP A 252 -9.86 3.93 9.24
C TRP A 252 -10.11 2.42 9.39
N ALA A 253 -9.46 1.78 10.36
CA ALA A 253 -9.63 0.35 10.66
C ALA A 253 -11.07 0.01 11.09
N ARG A 254 -11.79 0.97 11.71
CA ARG A 254 -13.22 0.79 12.01
C ARG A 254 -14.13 0.90 10.78
N MET A 255 -13.64 1.50 9.69
CA MET A 255 -14.38 1.75 8.46
C MET A 255 -14.20 0.65 7.43
N THR A 256 -13.00 0.05 7.34
CA THR A 256 -12.65 -1.00 6.38
C THR A 256 -11.50 -1.85 6.89
N ASP A 257 -11.46 -3.11 6.45
CA ASP A 257 -10.34 -4.03 6.67
C ASP A 257 -9.35 -4.01 5.49
N ARG A 258 -9.51 -3.08 4.55
CA ARG A 258 -8.65 -2.94 3.36
C ARG A 258 -7.74 -1.74 3.49
N LEU A 259 -6.75 -1.87 4.36
CA LEU A 259 -5.73 -0.85 4.59
C LEU A 259 -4.38 -1.29 4.05
N LEU A 260 -3.72 -0.39 3.32
CA LEU A 260 -2.32 -0.47 2.95
C LEU A 260 -1.55 0.63 3.68
N ILE A 261 -0.50 0.27 4.43
CA ILE A 261 0.42 1.27 4.99
C ILE A 261 1.59 1.45 4.03
N TRP A 262 1.73 2.68 3.51
CA TRP A 262 2.89 3.09 2.73
C TRP A 262 3.93 3.71 3.67
N ASP A 263 4.74 2.85 4.30
CA ASP A 263 5.73 3.24 5.30
C ASP A 263 7.05 3.69 4.67
N TYR A 264 7.73 4.65 5.28
CA TYR A 264 8.92 5.29 4.72
C TYR A 264 10.18 4.87 5.46
N VAL A 265 11.06 4.16 4.75
CA VAL A 265 12.41 3.80 5.21
C VAL A 265 13.45 4.57 4.41
N ILE A 266 13.25 5.87 4.30
CA ILE A 266 14.10 6.75 3.50
C ILE A 266 14.17 8.15 4.12
N GLN A 267 15.33 8.79 4.00
CA GLN A 267 15.49 10.20 4.30
C GLN A 267 15.66 10.97 2.98
N PHE A 268 14.58 11.60 2.50
CA PHE A 268 14.58 12.29 1.20
C PHE A 268 15.61 13.42 1.11
N ALA A 269 15.91 14.09 2.23
CA ALA A 269 16.93 15.13 2.27
C ALA A 269 18.37 14.58 2.17
N ASN A 270 18.58 13.30 2.48
CA ASN A 270 19.90 12.67 2.49
C ASN A 270 19.79 11.14 2.29
N LEU A 271 19.72 10.74 1.02
CA LEU A 271 19.38 9.37 0.59
C LEU A 271 20.37 8.29 1.04
N VAL A 272 21.60 8.65 1.42
CA VAL A 272 22.65 7.70 1.83
C VAL A 272 22.83 7.59 3.34
N SER A 273 22.04 8.36 4.12
CA SER A 273 22.16 8.34 5.57
C SER A 273 21.65 7.02 6.17
N PRO A 274 22.30 6.51 7.23
CA PRO A 274 21.74 5.41 8.02
C PRO A 274 20.33 5.76 8.49
N PHE A 275 19.41 4.81 8.35
CA PHE A 275 18.01 5.00 8.72
C PHE A 275 17.64 4.11 9.92
N PRO A 276 16.92 4.61 10.93
CA PRO A 276 16.62 3.86 12.15
C PRO A 276 15.46 2.86 11.98
N ASN A 277 15.58 1.88 11.08
CA ASN A 277 14.50 0.94 10.76
C ASN A 277 14.58 -0.40 11.52
N LEU A 278 15.78 -0.89 11.85
CA LEU A 278 15.99 -2.26 12.37
C LEU A 278 15.20 -2.60 13.65
N ARG A 279 15.02 -1.63 14.56
CA ARG A 279 14.32 -1.84 15.85
C ARG A 279 12.88 -1.31 15.85
N VAL A 280 12.46 -0.69 14.75
CA VAL A 280 11.19 0.06 14.66
C VAL A 280 10.22 -0.64 13.71
N LEU A 281 10.71 -1.30 12.65
CA LEU A 281 9.85 -1.95 11.66
C LEU A 281 9.00 -3.07 12.24
N GLN A 282 9.57 -4.00 13.00
CA GLN A 282 8.80 -5.11 13.57
C GLN A 282 7.66 -4.65 14.50
N PRO A 283 7.88 -3.78 15.51
CA PRO A 283 6.77 -3.31 16.34
C PRO A 283 5.77 -2.45 15.56
N ASN A 284 6.18 -1.70 14.54
CA ASN A 284 5.26 -0.98 13.67
C ASN A 284 4.36 -1.93 12.86
N LEU A 285 4.96 -2.92 12.21
CA LEU A 285 4.24 -3.93 11.44
C LEU A 285 3.21 -4.68 12.30
N ARG A 286 3.58 -5.06 13.52
CA ARG A 286 2.65 -5.65 14.50
C ARG A 286 1.49 -4.71 14.79
N TYR A 287 1.78 -3.47 15.14
CA TYR A 287 0.74 -2.48 15.43
C TYR A 287 -0.20 -2.26 14.23
N PHE A 288 0.33 -2.19 13.00
CA PHE A 288 -0.49 -2.02 11.81
C PHE A 288 -1.40 -3.22 11.55
N VAL A 289 -0.89 -4.45 11.74
CA VAL A 289 -1.69 -5.67 11.64
C VAL A 289 -2.76 -5.74 12.73
N ASP A 290 -2.45 -5.32 13.96
CA ASP A 290 -3.44 -5.20 15.04
C ASP A 290 -4.55 -4.19 14.70
N GLN A 291 -4.28 -3.25 13.77
CA GLN A 291 -5.26 -2.32 13.19
C GLN A 291 -5.76 -2.76 11.79
N HIS A 292 -5.74 -4.06 11.49
CA HIS A 292 -6.28 -4.68 10.28
C HIS A 292 -5.62 -4.23 8.96
N ALA A 293 -4.36 -3.78 8.99
CA ALA A 293 -3.61 -3.55 7.77
C ALA A 293 -3.29 -4.88 7.07
N ILE A 294 -3.88 -5.08 5.90
CA ILE A 294 -3.70 -6.27 5.06
C ILE A 294 -2.58 -6.11 4.03
N ALA A 295 -2.09 -4.89 3.83
CA ALA A 295 -1.01 -4.60 2.88
C ALA A 295 0.03 -3.65 3.49
N HIS A 296 1.29 -3.88 3.14
CA HIS A 296 2.39 -3.05 3.61
C HIS A 296 3.40 -2.82 2.49
N GLY A 297 3.52 -1.56 2.07
CA GLY A 297 4.53 -1.11 1.14
C GLY A 297 5.58 -0.30 1.89
N LEU A 298 6.83 -0.75 1.88
CA LEU A 298 7.95 0.06 2.35
C LEU A 298 8.50 0.87 1.19
N HIS A 299 8.73 2.15 1.38
CA HIS A 299 9.46 2.95 0.41
C HIS A 299 10.97 2.82 0.66
N ASN A 300 11.65 2.16 -0.28
CA ASN A 300 13.11 2.07 -0.36
C ASN A 300 13.78 1.35 0.85
N ALA A 301 13.22 0.22 1.29
CA ALA A 301 13.81 -0.59 2.35
C ALA A 301 14.60 -1.80 1.79
N PRO A 302 15.87 -2.03 2.20
CA PRO A 302 16.54 -3.28 1.88
C PRO A 302 15.84 -4.45 2.60
N ALA A 303 15.44 -5.48 1.84
CA ALA A 303 14.62 -6.59 2.34
C ALA A 303 15.25 -7.37 3.51
N MET A 304 16.58 -7.33 3.65
CA MET A 304 17.33 -7.93 4.77
C MET A 304 16.92 -7.42 6.16
N SER A 305 16.12 -6.35 6.24
CA SER A 305 15.66 -5.75 7.50
C SER A 305 14.25 -6.17 7.94
N ILE A 306 13.55 -7.01 7.18
CA ILE A 306 12.11 -7.24 7.40
C ILE A 306 11.82 -8.73 7.59
N ASN A 307 11.56 -9.10 8.84
CA ASN A 307 10.95 -10.37 9.15
C ASN A 307 9.43 -10.14 9.22
N PHE A 308 8.69 -10.50 8.17
CA PHE A 308 7.23 -10.40 8.14
C PHE A 308 6.53 -11.46 9.02
N TYR A 309 7.28 -12.28 9.76
CA TYR A 309 6.72 -13.13 10.81
C TYR A 309 6.30 -12.24 11.99
N ILE A 310 5.02 -11.86 11.97
CA ILE A 310 4.32 -11.30 13.12
C ILE A 310 3.78 -12.46 13.94
#